data_AF-D3P524-F1
#
_entry.id   AF-D3P524-F1
#
_cell.length_a   1.000
_cell.length_b   1.000
_cell.length_c   1.000
_cell.angle_alpha   90.00
_cell.angle_beta   90.00
_cell.angle_gamma   90.00
#
_symmetry.space_group_name_H-M   'P 1'
#
loop_
_entity.id
_entity.type
_entity.pdbx_description
1 polymer ?
#
loop_
_entity_poly.entity_id
_entity_poly.type
_entity_poly.pdbx_seq_one_letter_code
_entity_poly.pdbx_strand_id
1 'polypeptide(L)'
;MASVAQTIAFAPVETRRALVYAALSRSPGAISKKMEVDAVETSIDRLRRVLFPWMVLDFRSEPTKTKALCIFKMFLGDRDDDSAAYAKLASEMKTVEQNSDLAKSMSWFKRVKTSKSRTVDGKIFDDMFLLHLESDPKNILRYQMNQEMFDQILRTPPTMSQSKDLLAAVRKIRQTCKDAGFDLKNLGLSDSFT
;
A
#
# COMPACT_ATOMS: atom_id res chain seq x y z
N MET A 1 -7.88 -9.98 -21.07
CA MET A 1 -6.97 -10.65 -20.11
C MET A 1 -6.80 -9.72 -18.93
N ALA A 2 -6.94 -10.19 -17.69
CA ALA A 2 -6.64 -9.36 -16.52
C ALA A 2 -5.13 -9.07 -16.50
N SER A 3 -4.75 -7.86 -16.09
CA SER A 3 -3.32 -7.53 -15.91
C SER A 3 -2.73 -8.33 -14.74
N VAL A 4 -1.41 -8.43 -14.68
CA VAL A 4 -0.73 -9.11 -13.56
C VAL A 4 -1.04 -8.39 -12.25
N ALA A 5 -1.09 -7.05 -12.28
CA ALA A 5 -1.53 -6.23 -11.16
C ALA A 5 -2.96 -6.56 -10.70
N GLN A 6 -3.90 -6.73 -11.64
CA GLN A 6 -5.28 -7.13 -11.31
C GLN A 6 -5.35 -8.55 -10.72
N THR A 7 -4.50 -9.47 -11.18
CA THR A 7 -4.41 -10.83 -10.64
C THR A 7 -4.03 -10.82 -9.15
N ILE A 8 -3.06 -9.98 -8.76
CA ILE A 8 -2.68 -9.81 -7.35
C ILE A 8 -3.76 -9.06 -6.56
N ALA A 9 -4.33 -8.00 -7.13
CA ALA A 9 -5.36 -7.19 -6.47
C ALA A 9 -6.59 -8.01 -6.06
N PHE A 10 -7.01 -8.95 -6.90
CA PHE A 10 -8.19 -9.80 -6.69
C PHE A 10 -7.84 -11.24 -6.29
N ALA A 11 -6.62 -11.46 -5.80
CA ALA A 11 -6.18 -12.78 -5.35
C ALA A 11 -7.11 -13.35 -4.24
N PRO A 12 -7.50 -14.64 -4.33
CA PRO A 12 -8.28 -15.33 -3.28
C PRO A 12 -7.56 -15.30 -1.93
N VAL A 13 -8.31 -15.26 -0.82
CA VAL A 13 -7.77 -15.11 0.54
C VAL A 13 -6.69 -16.14 0.86
N GLU A 14 -6.94 -17.40 0.52
CA GLU A 14 -6.01 -18.53 0.64
C GLU A 14 -4.66 -18.34 -0.08
N THR A 15 -4.61 -17.54 -1.14
CA THR A 15 -3.37 -17.26 -1.90
C THR A 15 -2.64 -16.01 -1.41
N ARG A 16 -3.34 -15.08 -0.74
CA ARG A 16 -2.78 -13.79 -0.31
C ARG A 16 -1.59 -13.94 0.62
N ARG A 17 -1.65 -14.92 1.53
CA ARG A 17 -0.53 -15.24 2.41
C ARG A 17 0.72 -15.58 1.60
N ALA A 18 0.60 -16.52 0.65
CA ALA A 18 1.74 -16.91 -0.19
C ALA A 18 2.34 -15.72 -0.96
N LEU A 19 1.50 -14.82 -1.47
CA LEU A 19 1.95 -13.59 -2.15
C LEU A 19 2.69 -12.62 -1.22
N VAL A 20 2.27 -12.50 0.03
CA VAL A 20 2.96 -11.69 1.04
C VAL A 20 4.35 -12.26 1.34
N TYR A 21 4.45 -13.57 1.54
CA TYR A 21 5.75 -14.20 1.75
C TYR A 21 6.63 -14.12 0.50
N ALA A 22 6.08 -14.29 -0.69
CA ALA A 22 6.80 -14.10 -1.95
C ALA A 22 7.32 -12.67 -2.13
N ALA A 23 6.52 -11.65 -1.80
CA ALA A 23 6.94 -10.25 -1.83
C ALA A 23 8.09 -9.94 -0.87
N LEU A 24 8.15 -10.63 0.26
CA LEU A 24 9.23 -10.52 1.24
C LEU A 24 10.44 -11.40 0.92
N SER A 25 10.35 -12.27 -0.08
CA SER A 25 11.40 -13.24 -0.40
C SER A 25 12.43 -12.69 -1.38
N ARG A 26 13.61 -13.29 -1.38
CA ARG A 26 14.66 -12.94 -2.35
C ARG A 26 14.20 -13.29 -3.76
N SER A 27 14.17 -12.31 -4.66
CA SER A 27 13.79 -12.56 -6.06
C SER A 27 14.95 -13.25 -6.80
N PRO A 28 14.76 -14.41 -7.46
CA PRO A 28 15.81 -15.07 -8.24
C PRO A 28 16.25 -14.28 -9.50
N GLY A 29 15.64 -13.13 -9.78
CA GLY A 29 15.86 -12.37 -11.01
C GLY A 29 15.99 -10.86 -10.80
N ALA A 30 16.45 -10.39 -9.64
CA ALA A 30 16.84 -8.99 -9.47
C ALA A 30 18.03 -8.68 -10.39
N ILE A 31 17.73 -8.30 -11.63
CA ILE A 31 18.68 -7.90 -12.66
C ILE A 31 19.34 -6.60 -12.22
N SER A 32 20.43 -6.71 -11.46
CA SER A 32 21.56 -5.78 -11.51
C SER A 32 22.80 -6.41 -10.89
N LYS A 33 23.87 -6.39 -11.68
CA LYS A 33 25.23 -6.82 -11.36
C LYS A 33 25.65 -6.34 -9.96
N LYS A 34 26.11 -7.25 -9.11
CA LYS A 34 26.84 -6.93 -7.85
C LYS A 34 26.12 -5.98 -6.88
N MET A 35 24.80 -6.06 -6.73
CA MET A 35 24.16 -5.55 -5.50
C MET A 35 24.03 -6.73 -4.53
N GLU A 36 24.95 -6.77 -3.57
CA GLU A 36 24.85 -7.64 -2.40
C GLU A 36 23.54 -7.35 -1.68
N VAL A 37 22.76 -8.41 -1.42
CA VAL A 37 21.52 -8.39 -0.62
C VAL A 37 20.37 -7.66 -1.34
N ASP A 38 19.26 -8.36 -1.60
CA ASP A 38 17.98 -7.69 -1.89
C ASP A 38 17.74 -6.67 -0.78
N ALA A 39 17.86 -5.38 -1.09
CA ALA A 39 17.80 -4.33 -0.09
C ALA A 39 16.46 -4.45 0.65
N VAL A 40 16.48 -4.23 1.97
CA VAL A 40 15.27 -4.27 2.81
C VAL A 40 14.16 -3.43 2.17
N GLU A 41 14.52 -2.29 1.58
CA GLU A 41 13.63 -1.39 0.84
C GLU A 41 12.90 -2.08 -0.32
N THR A 42 13.57 -2.86 -1.16
CA THR A 42 12.95 -3.57 -2.29
C THR A 42 11.90 -4.58 -1.84
N SER A 43 12.17 -5.30 -0.74
CA SER A 43 11.22 -6.26 -0.16
C SER A 43 10.01 -5.55 0.47
N ILE A 44 10.27 -4.40 1.09
CA ILE A 44 9.22 -3.55 1.67
C ILE A 44 8.35 -2.92 0.59
N ASP A 45 8.93 -2.47 -0.52
CA ASP A 45 8.19 -1.92 -1.65
C ASP A 45 7.35 -2.98 -2.32
N ARG A 46 7.86 -4.20 -2.53
CA ARG A 46 7.05 -5.33 -3.01
C ARG A 46 5.92 -5.66 -2.05
N LEU A 47 6.18 -5.72 -0.74
CA LEU A 47 5.12 -5.94 0.24
C LEU A 47 4.05 -4.85 0.16
N ARG A 48 4.48 -3.58 0.08
CA ARG A 48 3.58 -2.45 -0.08
C ARG A 48 2.72 -2.60 -1.35
N ARG A 49 3.31 -3.05 -2.45
CA ARG A 49 2.58 -3.26 -3.72
C ARG A 49 1.46 -4.28 -3.61
N VAL A 50 1.68 -5.34 -2.84
CA VAL A 50 0.70 -6.40 -2.59
C VAL A 50 -0.39 -5.95 -1.60
N LEU A 51 -0.02 -5.27 -0.51
CA LEU A 51 -0.96 -4.85 0.52
C LEU A 51 -1.90 -3.74 0.06
N PHE A 52 -1.40 -2.79 -0.74
CA PHE A 52 -2.16 -1.63 -1.18
C PHE A 52 -3.54 -1.96 -1.77
N PRO A 53 -3.67 -2.79 -2.83
CA PRO A 53 -4.96 -3.03 -3.44
C PRO A 53 -5.95 -3.66 -2.45
N TRP A 54 -5.48 -4.53 -1.55
CA TRP A 54 -6.35 -5.15 -0.55
C TRP A 54 -6.81 -4.17 0.52
N MET A 55 -5.94 -3.25 0.95
CA MET A 55 -6.32 -2.17 1.85
C MET A 55 -7.34 -1.24 1.20
N VAL A 56 -7.15 -0.86 -0.07
CA VAL A 56 -8.13 -0.05 -0.80
C VAL A 56 -9.49 -0.76 -0.88
N LEU A 57 -9.49 -2.05 -1.25
CA LEU A 57 -10.72 -2.84 -1.39
C LEU A 57 -11.44 -3.09 -0.06
N ASP A 58 -10.72 -3.14 1.06
CA ASP A 58 -11.28 -3.23 2.41
C ASP A 58 -11.85 -1.88 2.86
N PHE A 59 -11.07 -0.81 2.69
CA PHE A 59 -11.40 0.52 3.17
C PHE A 59 -12.52 1.20 2.40
N ARG A 60 -12.72 0.87 1.12
CA ARG A 60 -13.81 1.44 0.30
C ARG A 60 -15.21 1.16 0.88
N SER A 61 -15.37 0.09 1.67
CA SER A 61 -16.65 -0.24 2.32
C SER A 61 -17.00 0.77 3.42
N GLU A 62 -15.99 1.39 4.03
CA GLU A 62 -16.12 2.34 5.13
C GLU A 62 -15.00 3.40 5.05
N PRO A 63 -15.10 4.36 4.12
CA PRO A 63 -14.04 5.32 3.86
C PRO A 63 -13.91 6.32 5.02
N THR A 64 -12.72 6.38 5.62
CA THR A 64 -12.39 7.37 6.67
C THR A 64 -11.11 8.14 6.33
N LYS A 65 -10.94 9.33 6.92
CA LYS A 65 -9.71 10.14 6.77
C LYS A 65 -8.46 9.37 7.20
N THR A 66 -8.53 8.60 8.30
CA THR A 66 -7.41 7.80 8.79
C THR A 66 -7.01 6.72 7.79
N LYS A 67 -8.00 6.02 7.22
CA LYS A 67 -7.80 4.99 6.19
C LYS A 67 -7.17 5.58 4.92
N ALA A 68 -7.69 6.71 4.43
CA ALA A 68 -7.14 7.41 3.26
C ALA A 68 -5.70 7.91 3.51
N LEU A 69 -5.42 8.50 4.67
CA LEU A 69 -4.08 8.98 5.03
C LEU A 69 -3.08 7.83 5.18
N CYS A 70 -3.51 6.68 5.71
CA CYS A 70 -2.69 5.49 5.80
C CYS A 70 -2.28 5.00 4.40
N ILE A 71 -3.24 4.84 3.49
CA ILE A 71 -2.97 4.42 2.11
C ILE A 71 -2.08 5.44 1.38
N PHE A 72 -2.36 6.73 1.54
CA PHE A 72 -1.52 7.74 0.89
C PHE A 72 -0.09 7.68 1.41
N LYS A 73 0.13 7.83 2.73
CA LYS A 73 1.48 7.93 3.31
C LYS A 73 2.30 6.65 3.12
N MET A 74 1.70 5.48 3.19
CA MET A 74 2.44 4.22 3.11
C MET A 74 2.84 3.81 1.69
N PHE A 75 2.10 4.25 0.67
CA PHE A 75 2.21 3.65 -0.67
C PHE A 75 2.40 4.67 -1.79
N LEU A 76 1.98 5.91 -1.56
CA LEU A 76 2.02 6.98 -2.54
C LEU A 76 2.90 8.15 -2.08
N GLY A 77 2.83 8.58 -0.82
CA GLY A 77 3.35 9.86 -0.32
C GLY A 77 4.85 10.11 -0.46
N ASP A 78 5.68 9.07 -0.55
CA ASP A 78 7.14 9.18 -0.74
C ASP A 78 7.54 9.10 -2.23
N ARG A 79 6.60 9.07 -3.18
CA ARG A 79 6.92 9.03 -4.60
C ARG A 79 7.11 10.43 -5.17
N ASP A 80 8.29 10.68 -5.73
CA ASP A 80 8.52 11.78 -6.68
C ASP A 80 7.87 11.40 -8.02
N ASP A 81 6.56 11.62 -8.10
CA ASP A 81 5.77 11.44 -9.30
C ASP A 81 5.14 12.79 -9.72
N ASP A 82 5.77 13.46 -10.69
CA ASP A 82 5.28 14.72 -11.24
C ASP A 82 4.04 14.57 -12.14
N SER A 83 3.42 13.39 -12.22
CA SER A 83 2.17 13.23 -12.98
C SER A 83 1.06 14.10 -12.40
N ALA A 84 0.25 14.67 -13.27
CA ALA A 84 -0.89 15.51 -12.87
C ALA A 84 -1.89 14.76 -11.98
N ALA A 85 -2.02 13.44 -12.18
CA ALA A 85 -2.88 12.58 -11.35
C ALA A 85 -2.35 12.46 -9.92
N TYR A 86 -1.04 12.25 -9.76
CA TYR A 86 -0.42 12.18 -8.44
C TYR A 86 -0.44 13.55 -7.74
N ALA A 87 -0.13 14.65 -8.45
CA ALA A 87 -0.18 16.00 -7.91
C ALA A 87 -1.58 16.38 -7.42
N LYS A 88 -2.62 16.02 -8.17
CA LYS A 88 -4.03 16.21 -7.76
C LYS A 88 -4.31 15.45 -6.46
N LEU A 89 -3.96 14.17 -6.41
CA LEU A 89 -4.18 13.31 -5.26
C LEU A 89 -3.43 13.82 -4.01
N ALA A 90 -2.18 14.26 -4.18
CA ALA A 90 -1.38 14.83 -3.10
C ALA A 90 -2.02 16.11 -2.52
N SER A 91 -2.57 16.98 -3.38
CA SER A 91 -3.29 18.18 -2.96
C SER A 91 -4.57 17.85 -2.17
N GLU A 92 -5.36 16.90 -2.67
CA GLU A 92 -6.56 16.40 -1.99
C GLU A 92 -6.21 15.80 -0.62
N MET A 93 -5.14 15.00 -0.54
CA MET A 93 -4.69 14.38 0.70
C MET A 93 -4.11 15.37 1.71
N LYS A 94 -3.43 16.43 1.26
CA LYS A 94 -3.00 17.53 2.12
C LYS A 94 -4.19 18.25 2.75
N THR A 95 -5.26 18.42 1.99
CA THR A 95 -6.53 18.98 2.49
C THR A 95 -7.17 18.07 3.52
N VAL A 96 -7.13 16.75 3.31
CA VAL A 96 -7.60 15.75 4.28
C VAL A 96 -6.79 15.79 5.58
N GLU A 97 -5.46 15.92 5.48
CA GLU A 97 -4.55 16.02 6.62
C GLU A 97 -4.82 17.28 7.47
N GLN A 98 -4.87 18.45 6.82
CA GLN A 98 -5.19 19.71 7.50
C GLN A 98 -6.54 19.65 8.23
N ASN A 99 -7.55 19.08 7.58
CA ASN A 99 -8.87 18.88 8.18
C ASN A 99 -8.86 17.89 9.36
N SER A 100 -7.98 16.89 9.32
CA SER A 100 -7.79 15.95 10.43
C SER A 100 -7.17 16.66 11.64
N ASP A 101 -6.15 17.47 11.43
CA ASP A 101 -5.45 18.15 12.52
C ASP A 101 -6.30 19.27 13.15
N LEU A 102 -7.05 20.02 12.33
CA LEU A 102 -8.09 20.94 12.80
C LEU A 102 -9.15 20.23 13.64
N ALA A 103 -9.55 19.01 13.27
CA ALA A 103 -10.52 18.25 14.05
C ALA A 103 -9.94 17.79 15.41
N LYS A 104 -8.65 17.47 15.48
CA LYS A 104 -7.98 17.09 16.74
C LYS A 104 -7.83 18.26 17.70
N SER A 105 -7.62 19.48 17.20
CA SER A 105 -7.47 20.69 18.02
C SER A 105 -8.79 21.32 18.49
N MET A 106 -9.94 20.84 18.02
CA MET A 106 -11.26 21.35 18.40
C MET A 106 -11.88 20.64 19.62
N SER A 107 -12.74 21.36 20.35
CA SER A 107 -13.51 20.82 21.49
C SER A 107 -14.40 19.64 21.07
N TRP A 108 -14.72 18.75 22.02
CA TRP A 108 -15.51 17.53 21.76
C TRP A 108 -16.87 17.83 21.12
N PHE A 109 -17.57 18.89 21.56
CA PHE A 109 -18.86 19.28 21.02
C PHE A 109 -18.78 19.79 19.56
N LYS A 110 -17.70 20.50 19.20
CA LYS A 110 -17.43 20.90 17.81
C LYS A 110 -17.02 19.71 16.94
N ARG A 111 -16.29 18.73 17.50
CA ARG A 111 -15.91 17.47 16.84
C ARG A 111 -17.12 16.62 16.44
N VAL A 112 -18.16 16.54 17.26
CA VAL A 112 -19.38 15.77 16.95
C VAL A 112 -20.11 16.37 15.73
N LYS A 113 -20.22 17.70 15.65
CA LYS A 113 -20.89 18.40 14.53
C LYS A 113 -20.12 18.30 13.20
N THR A 114 -18.79 18.29 13.23
CA THR A 114 -17.95 18.11 12.03
C THR A 114 -17.76 16.65 11.64
N SER A 115 -18.31 15.69 12.38
CA SER A 115 -18.17 14.27 12.04
C SER A 115 -18.83 13.88 10.72
N LYS A 116 -19.92 14.55 10.31
CA LYS A 116 -20.56 14.33 8.99
C LYS A 116 -19.71 14.81 7.80
N SER A 117 -18.71 15.67 8.02
CA SER A 117 -17.69 16.06 7.01
C SER A 117 -16.38 15.25 7.13
N ARG A 118 -16.40 14.12 7.86
CA ARG A 118 -15.27 13.19 7.98
C ARG A 118 -15.19 12.15 6.87
N THR A 119 -16.20 12.01 6.02
CA THR A 119 -16.14 11.10 4.88
C THR A 119 -15.28 11.74 3.81
N VAL A 120 -14.19 11.08 3.45
CA VAL A 120 -13.45 11.40 2.23
C VAL A 120 -14.31 10.93 1.06
N ASP A 121 -14.30 11.65 -0.07
CA ASP A 121 -14.98 11.16 -1.27
C ASP A 121 -14.45 9.76 -1.59
N GLY A 122 -15.35 8.77 -1.69
CA GLY A 122 -14.99 7.39 -1.96
C GLY A 122 -14.19 7.25 -3.25
N LYS A 123 -14.37 8.17 -4.20
CA LYS A 123 -13.60 8.25 -5.45
C LYS A 123 -12.10 8.37 -5.23
N ILE A 124 -11.66 8.93 -4.09
CA ILE A 124 -10.23 9.01 -3.79
C ILE A 124 -9.58 7.63 -3.72
N PHE A 125 -10.31 6.63 -3.23
CA PHE A 125 -9.84 5.26 -3.13
C PHE A 125 -9.78 4.61 -4.51
N ASP A 126 -10.74 4.91 -5.38
CA ASP A 126 -10.74 4.43 -6.77
C ASP A 126 -9.60 5.08 -7.59
N ASP A 127 -9.36 6.39 -7.42
CA ASP A 127 -8.25 7.11 -8.04
C ASP A 127 -6.90 6.55 -7.56
N MET A 128 -6.75 6.32 -6.25
CA MET A 128 -5.60 5.63 -5.66
C MET A 128 -5.42 4.22 -6.23
N PHE A 129 -6.50 3.45 -6.34
CA PHE A 129 -6.51 2.08 -6.86
C PHE A 129 -5.99 2.03 -8.31
N LEU A 130 -6.57 2.86 -9.17
CA LEU A 130 -6.20 2.94 -10.58
C LEU A 130 -4.75 3.38 -10.73
N LEU A 131 -4.34 4.46 -10.05
CA LEU A 131 -2.97 4.96 -10.13
C LEU A 131 -1.94 3.91 -9.68
N HIS A 132 -2.25 3.09 -8.68
CA HIS A 132 -1.33 2.05 -8.22
C HIS A 132 -1.26 0.83 -9.13
N LEU A 133 -2.40 0.38 -9.66
CA LEU A 133 -2.47 -0.81 -10.52
C LEU A 133 -2.02 -0.53 -11.95
N GLU A 134 -2.38 0.64 -12.48
CA GLU A 134 -2.24 0.98 -13.90
C GLU A 134 -1.21 2.09 -14.13
N SER A 135 -0.63 2.69 -13.08
CA SER A 135 0.24 3.86 -13.21
C SER A 135 -0.43 4.97 -14.03
N ASP A 136 0.34 5.96 -14.49
CA ASP A 136 -0.18 6.87 -15.52
C ASP A 136 -0.18 6.13 -16.86
N PRO A 137 -1.33 5.85 -17.48
CA PRO A 137 -1.39 5.17 -18.78
C PRO A 137 -0.71 5.97 -19.90
N LYS A 138 -0.49 7.28 -19.71
CA LYS A 138 0.31 8.10 -20.63
C LYS A 138 1.81 7.84 -20.51
N ASN A 139 2.25 7.18 -19.44
CA ASN A 139 3.63 6.78 -19.19
C ASN A 139 3.80 5.25 -19.34
N ILE A 140 3.94 4.80 -20.59
CA ILE A 140 4.05 3.38 -20.95
C ILE A 140 5.20 2.69 -20.22
N LEU A 141 6.35 3.35 -20.06
CA LEU A 141 7.51 2.78 -19.37
C LEU A 141 7.20 2.48 -17.91
N ARG A 142 6.58 3.43 -17.19
CA ARG A 142 6.18 3.23 -15.78
C ARG A 142 5.13 2.15 -15.63
N TYR A 143 4.16 2.10 -16.54
CA TYR A 143 3.18 1.02 -16.57
C TYR A 143 3.87 -0.36 -16.70
N GLN A 144 4.78 -0.51 -17.66
CA GLN A 144 5.51 -1.77 -17.88
C GLN A 144 6.37 -2.15 -16.67
N MET A 145 7.11 -1.21 -16.08
CA MET A 145 7.88 -1.45 -14.85
C MET A 145 6.99 -1.89 -13.69
N ASN A 146 5.79 -1.30 -13.58
CA ASN A 146 4.81 -1.67 -12.56
C ASN A 146 4.32 -3.11 -12.75
N GLN A 147 3.97 -3.49 -13.98
CA GLN A 147 3.53 -4.86 -14.29
C GLN A 147 4.65 -5.88 -14.07
N GLU A 148 5.88 -5.57 -14.47
CA GLU A 148 7.05 -6.44 -14.27
C GLU A 148 7.31 -6.70 -12.78
N MET A 149 7.16 -5.70 -11.91
CA MET A 149 7.33 -5.91 -10.48
C MET A 149 6.26 -6.85 -9.89
N PHE A 150 5.00 -6.73 -10.33
CA PHE A 150 3.95 -7.66 -9.93
C PHE A 150 4.23 -9.09 -10.45
N ASP A 151 4.74 -9.22 -11.66
CA ASP A 151 5.11 -10.50 -12.27
C ASP A 151 6.29 -11.16 -11.54
N GLN A 152 7.30 -10.38 -11.14
CA GLN A 152 8.38 -10.86 -10.28
C GLN A 152 7.88 -11.41 -8.95
N ILE A 153 6.89 -10.76 -8.32
CA ILE A 153 6.29 -11.27 -7.08
C ILE A 153 5.61 -12.62 -7.32
N LEU A 154 4.85 -12.77 -8.42
CA LEU A 154 4.20 -14.05 -8.75
C LEU A 154 5.18 -15.19 -9.00
N ARG A 155 6.34 -14.88 -9.59
CA ARG A 155 7.39 -15.88 -9.89
C ARG A 155 8.27 -16.19 -8.69
N THR A 156 8.28 -15.36 -7.66
CA THR A 156 9.16 -15.54 -6.49
C THR A 156 8.59 -16.62 -5.56
N PRO A 157 9.35 -17.68 -5.26
CA PRO A 157 8.93 -18.66 -4.27
C PRO A 157 8.83 -18.04 -2.86
N PRO A 158 7.77 -18.32 -2.09
CA PRO A 158 7.64 -17.79 -0.73
C PRO A 158 8.63 -18.45 0.24
N THR A 159 9.33 -17.61 1.00
CA THR A 159 10.26 -18.01 2.06
C THR A 159 9.78 -17.50 3.41
N MET A 160 9.86 -18.37 4.43
CA MET A 160 9.42 -18.05 5.79
C MET A 160 10.51 -17.39 6.65
N SER A 161 11.78 -17.58 6.31
CA SER A 161 12.91 -17.04 7.06
C SER A 161 13.28 -15.66 6.55
N GLN A 162 13.27 -14.66 7.44
CA GLN A 162 13.56 -13.26 7.10
C GLN A 162 14.72 -12.69 7.93
N SER A 163 15.38 -11.65 7.42
CA SER A 163 16.45 -10.97 8.16
C SER A 163 15.89 -10.10 9.29
N LYS A 164 16.68 -9.85 10.35
CA LYS A 164 16.26 -9.02 11.49
C LYS A 164 15.81 -7.62 11.08
N ASP A 165 16.50 -7.02 10.11
CA ASP A 165 16.19 -5.67 9.63
C ASP A 165 14.86 -5.64 8.86
N LEU A 166 14.60 -6.68 8.06
CA LEU A 166 13.32 -6.81 7.36
C LEU A 166 12.17 -7.01 8.34
N LEU A 167 12.34 -7.82 9.40
CA LEU A 167 11.35 -7.97 10.46
C LEU A 167 11.03 -6.64 11.15
N ALA A 168 12.06 -5.83 11.44
CA ALA A 168 11.87 -4.51 12.04
C ALA A 168 11.07 -3.56 11.12
N ALA A 169 11.34 -3.59 9.82
CA ALA A 169 10.59 -2.80 8.83
C ALA A 169 9.13 -3.28 8.70
N VAL A 170 8.90 -4.60 8.68
CA VAL A 170 7.54 -5.18 8.66
C VAL A 170 6.75 -4.82 9.92
N ARG A 171 7.39 -4.76 11.10
CA ARG A 171 6.73 -4.31 12.34
C ARG A 171 6.20 -2.88 12.23
N LYS A 172 6.94 -1.97 11.58
CA LYS A 172 6.48 -0.59 11.34
C LYS A 172 5.22 -0.57 10.46
N ILE A 173 5.23 -1.31 9.36
CA ILE A 173 4.08 -1.48 8.46
C ILE A 173 2.87 -2.03 9.22
N ARG A 174 3.08 -3.06 10.05
CA ARG A 174 2.02 -3.66 10.86
C ARG A 174 1.38 -2.65 11.80
N GLN A 175 2.17 -1.84 12.48
CA GLN A 175 1.65 -0.82 13.39
C GLN A 175 0.79 0.20 12.61
N THR A 176 1.28 0.68 11.46
CA THR A 176 0.53 1.64 10.65
C THR A 176 -0.78 1.05 10.10
N CYS A 177 -0.77 -0.21 9.62
CA CYS A 177 -1.99 -0.90 9.19
C CYS A 177 -2.99 -1.09 10.33
N LYS A 178 -2.51 -1.50 11.51
CA LYS A 178 -3.34 -1.69 12.71
C LYS A 178 -4.02 -0.39 13.15
N ASP A 179 -3.29 0.73 13.14
CA ASP A 179 -3.84 2.05 13.50
C ASP A 179 -4.94 2.50 12.52
N ALA A 180 -4.90 2.04 11.27
CA ALA A 180 -5.92 2.28 10.25
C ALA A 180 -7.09 1.27 10.27
N GLY A 181 -7.01 0.23 11.13
CA GLY A 181 -8.02 -0.82 11.24
C GLY A 181 -7.85 -1.98 10.26
N PHE A 182 -6.68 -2.13 9.62
CA PHE A 182 -6.37 -3.25 8.73
C PHE A 182 -5.50 -4.30 9.42
N ASP A 183 -6.09 -5.44 9.78
CA ASP A 183 -5.37 -6.52 10.46
C ASP A 183 -4.59 -7.42 9.49
N LEU A 184 -3.26 -7.42 9.60
CA LEU A 184 -2.37 -8.25 8.78
C LEU A 184 -2.21 -9.69 9.30
N LYS A 185 -2.83 -10.05 10.43
CA LYS A 185 -2.72 -11.39 11.03
C LYS A 185 -3.12 -12.50 10.06
N ASN A 186 -4.22 -12.30 9.34
CA ASN A 186 -4.72 -13.27 8.34
C ASN A 186 -3.78 -13.43 7.14
N LEU A 187 -2.91 -12.44 6.91
CA LEU A 187 -1.88 -12.46 5.87
C LEU A 187 -0.56 -13.09 6.33
N GLY A 188 -0.48 -13.56 7.58
CA GLY A 188 0.74 -14.17 8.14
C GLY A 188 1.69 -13.20 8.84
N LEU A 189 1.40 -11.89 8.81
CA LEU A 189 2.23 -10.86 9.44
C LEU A 189 1.73 -10.53 10.87
N SER A 190 1.57 -11.58 11.67
CA SER A 190 1.09 -11.46 13.05
C SER A 190 2.15 -10.94 14.03
N ASP A 191 1.79 -10.78 15.31
CA ASP A 191 2.74 -10.39 16.36
C ASP A 191 3.91 -11.38 16.51
N SER A 192 3.69 -12.66 16.19
CA SER A 192 4.71 -13.72 16.20
C SER A 192 5.46 -13.88 14.88
N PHE A 193 5.37 -12.92 13.96
CA PHE A 193 6.17 -12.93 12.74
C PHE A 193 7.65 -12.71 13.08
N THR A 194 8.46 -13.74 12.84
CA THR A 194 9.90 -13.84 13.17
C THR A 194 10.69 -14.37 11.99
#